data_AF-A0A6N3QKJ8-F1
#
_entry.id   AF-A0A6N3QKJ8-F1
#
_cell.length_a   1.000
_cell.length_b   1.000
_cell.length_c   1.000
_cell.angle_alpha   90.00
_cell.angle_beta   90.00
_cell.angle_gamma   90.00
#
_symmetry.space_group_name_H-M   'P 1'
#
loop_
_entity.id
_entity.type
_entity.pdbx_description
1 polymer ?
#
loop_
_entity_poly.entity_id
_entity_poly.type
_entity_poly.pdbx_seq_one_letter_code
_entity_poly.pdbx_strand_id
1 'polypeptide(L)'
;MTEPLTETPELSAKYAWFFDLDGTLAEIKPHPDQVVVPDNILQGLQLLATASDGALALISGRSMVELDALAKPYRFPLAGVHGAERRDINGKTHIVHLPDAIARDISVQLHTVIAQYPGAELEAKGMAFALHYRQAPQHEDALMTLA
;
A
#
# COMPACT_ATOMS: atom_id res chain seq x y z
N MET A 1 7.62 -25.25 -0.54
CA MET A 1 6.59 -25.39 0.50
C MET A 1 7.05 -24.54 1.67
N THR A 2 6.26 -23.59 2.12
CA THR A 2 6.59 -22.76 3.30
C THR A 2 6.26 -23.54 4.57
N GLU A 3 7.19 -23.62 5.50
CA GLU A 3 6.94 -24.21 6.82
C GLU A 3 6.11 -23.24 7.68
N PRO A 4 5.21 -23.74 8.53
CA PRO A 4 4.42 -22.90 9.42
C PRO A 4 5.33 -22.18 10.42
N LEU A 5 5.17 -20.87 10.54
CA LEU A 5 5.87 -20.07 11.55
C LEU A 5 5.25 -20.35 12.93
N THR A 6 5.97 -21.07 13.79
CA THR A 6 5.51 -21.46 15.14
C THR A 6 6.25 -20.74 16.26
N GLU A 7 7.45 -20.23 15.98
CA GLU A 7 8.24 -19.47 16.94
C GLU A 7 8.00 -17.97 16.76
N THR A 8 7.79 -17.28 17.88
CA THR A 8 7.72 -15.82 17.90
C THR A 8 9.11 -15.28 18.22
N PRO A 9 9.67 -14.38 17.39
CA PRO A 9 10.99 -13.82 17.68
C PRO A 9 10.98 -13.05 19.01
N GLU A 10 12.13 -13.05 19.69
CA GLU A 10 12.30 -12.25 20.90
C GLU A 10 12.15 -10.75 20.61
N LEU A 11 11.50 -10.05 21.54
CA LEU A 11 11.36 -8.61 21.49
C LEU A 11 12.73 -7.96 21.77
N SER A 12 13.50 -7.67 20.72
CA SER A 12 14.86 -7.15 20.84
C SER A 12 15.25 -6.21 19.70
N ALA A 13 16.28 -5.38 19.95
CA ALA A 13 16.85 -4.45 18.97
C ALA A 13 17.65 -5.11 17.83
N LYS A 14 17.65 -6.45 17.74
CA LYS A 14 18.37 -7.19 16.69
C LYS A 14 17.57 -7.30 15.38
N TYR A 15 16.28 -6.98 15.41
CA TYR A 15 15.39 -7.13 14.27
C TYR A 15 14.92 -5.78 13.74
N ALA A 16 14.77 -5.73 12.41
CA ALA A 16 14.04 -4.68 11.72
C ALA A 16 12.77 -5.27 11.12
N TRP A 17 11.64 -4.63 11.37
CA TRP A 17 10.31 -5.15 11.06
C TRP A 17 9.73 -4.46 9.84
N PHE A 18 9.26 -5.25 8.88
CA PHE A 18 8.60 -4.76 7.69
C PHE A 18 7.28 -5.49 7.56
N PHE A 19 6.17 -4.75 7.59
CA PHE A 19 4.84 -5.33 7.50
C PHE A 19 4.11 -4.79 6.29
N ASP A 20 3.53 -5.70 5.52
CA ASP A 20 2.44 -5.34 4.61
C ASP A 20 1.17 -5.04 5.41
N LEU A 21 0.23 -4.35 4.78
CA LEU A 21 -1.01 -3.91 5.42
C LEU A 21 -2.19 -4.81 5.05
N ASP A 22 -2.65 -4.76 3.80
CA ASP A 22 -3.85 -5.43 3.34
C ASP A 22 -3.64 -6.95 3.27
N GLY A 23 -4.43 -7.72 4.01
CA GLY A 23 -4.26 -9.17 4.11
C GLY A 23 -3.15 -9.61 5.05
N THR A 24 -2.45 -8.67 5.71
CA THR A 24 -1.40 -8.95 6.70
C THR A 24 -1.77 -8.39 8.08
N LEU A 25 -1.82 -7.06 8.21
CA LEU A 25 -2.20 -6.38 9.46
C LEU A 25 -3.69 -6.03 9.52
N ALA A 26 -4.33 -5.94 8.36
CA ALA A 26 -5.76 -5.69 8.22
C ALA A 26 -6.41 -6.76 7.35
N GLU A 27 -7.65 -7.12 7.67
CA GLU A 27 -8.43 -8.04 6.83
C GLU A 27 -8.75 -7.41 5.48
N ILE A 28 -8.71 -8.22 4.42
CA ILE A 28 -9.14 -7.79 3.09
C ILE A 28 -10.65 -7.52 3.12
N LYS A 29 -11.04 -6.31 2.72
CA LYS A 29 -12.45 -5.90 2.58
C LYS A 29 -12.85 -5.77 1.11
N PRO A 30 -14.16 -5.83 0.79
CA PRO A 30 -14.65 -5.66 -0.57
C PRO A 30 -14.22 -4.32 -1.20
N HIS A 31 -14.22 -3.25 -0.40
CA HIS A 31 -13.81 -1.92 -0.82
C HIS A 31 -12.60 -1.40 -0.02
N PRO A 32 -11.65 -0.69 -0.67
CA PRO A 32 -10.42 -0.20 -0.03
C PRO A 32 -10.62 0.77 1.13
N ASP A 33 -11.71 1.52 1.12
CA ASP A 33 -12.12 2.52 2.12
C ASP A 33 -12.68 1.90 3.41
N GLN A 34 -12.97 0.61 3.40
CA GLN A 34 -13.49 -0.15 4.55
C GLN A 34 -12.39 -0.79 5.40
N VAL A 35 -11.13 -0.68 4.97
CA VAL A 35 -10.00 -1.30 5.66
C VAL A 35 -9.70 -0.52 6.94
N VAL A 36 -9.56 -1.26 8.04
CA VAL A 36 -9.23 -0.73 9.37
C VAL A 36 -8.16 -1.61 9.99
N VAL A 37 -7.14 -1.00 10.59
CA VAL A 37 -6.16 -1.72 11.42
C VAL A 37 -6.68 -1.70 12.86
N PRO A 38 -6.90 -2.86 13.50
CA PRO A 38 -7.40 -2.90 14.87
C PRO A 38 -6.44 -2.21 15.86
N ASP A 39 -6.98 -1.53 16.88
CA ASP A 39 -6.19 -0.77 17.86
C ASP A 39 -5.13 -1.62 18.59
N ASN A 40 -5.45 -2.88 18.90
CA ASN A 40 -4.52 -3.80 19.54
C ASN A 40 -3.32 -4.15 18.63
N ILE A 41 -3.53 -4.20 17.31
CA ILE A 41 -2.44 -4.40 16.34
C ILE A 41 -1.57 -3.15 16.28
N LEU A 42 -2.16 -1.95 16.21
CA LEU A 42 -1.42 -0.68 16.23
C LEU A 42 -0.57 -0.52 17.50
N GLN A 43 -1.13 -0.86 18.66
CA GLN A 43 -0.40 -0.87 19.93
C GLN A 43 0.77 -1.87 19.90
N GLY A 44 0.56 -3.06 19.33
CA GLY A 44 1.61 -4.07 19.14
C GLY A 44 2.74 -3.58 18.23
N LEU A 45 2.41 -2.92 17.12
CA LEU A 45 3.40 -2.31 16.22
C LEU A 45 4.19 -1.23 16.93
N GLN A 46 3.55 -0.39 17.74
CA GLN A 46 4.26 0.62 18.53
C GLN A 46 5.23 -0.01 19.54
N LEU A 47 4.84 -1.10 20.20
CA LEU A 47 5.71 -1.85 21.11
C LEU A 47 6.91 -2.45 20.38
N LEU A 48 6.68 -3.08 19.22
CA LEU A 48 7.75 -3.61 18.36
C LEU A 48 8.70 -2.51 17.91
N ALA A 49 8.18 -1.38 17.43
CA ALA A 49 8.97 -0.23 17.01
C ALA A 49 9.84 0.28 18.17
N THR A 50 9.27 0.39 19.37
CA THR A 50 9.99 0.86 20.56
C THR A 50 11.12 -0.10 20.95
N ALA A 51 10.86 -1.41 20.95
CA ALA A 51 11.86 -2.41 21.31
C ALA A 51 12.95 -2.62 20.23
N SER A 52 12.66 -2.23 18.99
CA SER A 52 13.58 -2.30 17.86
C SER A 52 14.28 -0.98 17.54
N ASP A 53 14.33 -0.04 18.50
CA ASP A 53 14.95 1.28 18.33
C ASP A 53 14.42 2.04 17.09
N GLY A 54 13.11 1.94 16.86
CA GLY A 54 12.42 2.55 15.73
C GLY A 54 12.52 1.79 14.41
N ALA A 55 13.16 0.61 14.37
CA ALA A 55 13.32 -0.20 13.17
C ALA A 55 12.03 -0.97 12.79
N LEU A 56 10.95 -0.24 12.51
CA LEU A 56 9.70 -0.78 11.99
C LEU A 56 9.19 0.10 10.85
N ALA A 57 8.76 -0.50 9.74
CA ALA A 57 8.13 0.20 8.63
C ALA A 57 6.91 -0.55 8.09
N LEU A 58 5.91 0.21 7.62
CA LEU A 58 4.79 -0.33 6.85
C LEU A 58 5.11 -0.23 5.35
N ILE A 59 4.96 -1.33 4.61
CA ILE A 59 5.22 -1.40 3.17
C ILE A 59 3.95 -1.85 2.47
N SER A 60 3.32 -1.00 1.67
CA SER A 60 2.03 -1.31 1.04
C SER A 60 1.90 -0.73 -0.37
N GLY A 61 0.94 -1.25 -1.13
CA GLY A 61 0.47 -0.64 -2.39
C GLY A 61 -0.41 0.60 -2.19
N ARG A 62 -0.84 0.88 -0.95
CA ARG A 62 -1.54 2.11 -0.58
C ARG A 62 -0.63 3.33 -0.62
N SER A 63 -1.21 4.52 -0.74
CA SER A 63 -0.46 5.77 -0.60
C SER A 63 0.03 5.98 0.83
N MET A 64 1.08 6.78 1.03
CA MET A 64 1.54 7.16 2.38
C MET A 64 0.47 7.92 3.17
N VAL A 65 -0.41 8.65 2.48
CA VAL A 65 -1.51 9.40 3.12
C VAL A 65 -2.53 8.45 3.74
N GLU A 66 -2.93 7.42 3.00
CA GLU A 66 -3.83 6.38 3.51
C GLU A 66 -3.17 5.59 4.64
N LEU A 67 -1.90 5.21 4.47
CA LEU A 67 -1.14 4.52 5.51
C LEU A 67 -1.06 5.34 6.80
N ASP A 68 -0.81 6.65 6.69
CA ASP A 68 -0.84 7.56 7.84
C ASP A 68 -2.22 7.59 8.51
N ALA A 69 -3.30 7.63 7.72
CA ALA A 69 -4.66 7.64 8.26
C ALA A 69 -4.99 6.35 9.02
N LEU A 70 -4.57 5.21 8.49
CA LEU A 70 -4.80 3.87 9.06
C LEU A 70 -3.89 3.58 10.26
N ALA A 71 -2.71 4.20 10.33
CA ALA A 71 -1.77 4.02 11.43
C ALA A 71 -2.02 4.95 12.63
N LYS A 72 -2.96 5.89 12.53
CA LYS A 72 -3.26 6.83 13.62
C LYS A 72 -3.56 6.09 14.94
N PRO A 73 -3.09 6.61 16.08
CA PRO A 73 -2.39 7.89 16.26
C PRO A 73 -0.87 7.80 16.03
N TYR A 74 -0.34 6.63 15.67
CA TYR A 74 1.09 6.41 15.52
C TYR A 74 1.60 6.90 14.16
N ARG A 75 2.90 7.16 14.09
CA ARG A 75 3.57 7.63 12.88
C ARG A 75 4.82 6.80 12.63
N PHE A 76 4.73 5.87 11.69
CA PHE A 76 5.83 4.98 11.32
C PHE A 76 6.58 5.47 10.07
N PRO A 77 7.81 5.01 9.84
CA PRO A 77 8.40 4.92 8.50
C PRO A 77 7.47 4.15 7.54
N LEU A 78 7.38 4.61 6.29
CA LEU A 78 6.44 4.08 5.31
C LEU A 78 7.12 3.85 3.96
N ALA A 79 6.65 2.83 3.24
CA ALA A 79 6.80 2.71 1.80
C ALA A 79 5.39 2.50 1.20
N GLY A 80 4.89 3.51 0.50
CA GLY A 80 3.61 3.49 -0.20
C GLY A 80 3.79 3.30 -1.70
N VAL A 81 2.70 2.97 -2.39
CA VAL A 81 2.66 2.78 -3.86
C VAL A 81 3.78 1.84 -4.32
N HIS A 82 3.93 0.70 -3.64
CA HIS A 82 4.98 -0.30 -3.90
C HIS A 82 6.41 0.26 -3.82
N GLY A 83 6.64 1.27 -2.98
CA GLY A 83 7.95 1.89 -2.74
C GLY A 83 8.22 3.14 -3.57
N ALA A 84 7.31 3.54 -4.45
CA ALA A 84 7.41 4.79 -5.19
C ALA A 84 7.22 6.02 -4.28
N GLU A 85 6.53 5.85 -3.16
CA GLU A 85 6.49 6.79 -2.05
C GLU A 85 7.23 6.19 -0.85
N ARG A 86 8.13 6.94 -0.22
CA ARG A 86 8.85 6.49 0.97
C ARG A 86 9.04 7.62 1.97
N ARG A 87 8.88 7.32 3.25
CA ARG A 87 9.22 8.21 4.37
C ARG A 87 10.14 7.48 5.35
N ASP A 88 11.30 8.07 5.63
CA ASP A 88 12.22 7.53 6.63
C ASP A 88 11.85 7.93 8.07
N ILE A 89 12.62 7.43 9.05
CA ILE A 89 12.40 7.68 10.48
C ILE A 89 12.54 9.16 10.86
N ASN A 90 13.29 9.94 10.08
CA ASN A 90 13.44 11.39 10.28
C ASN A 90 12.32 12.18 9.59
N GLY A 91 11.34 11.49 8.99
CA GLY A 91 10.26 12.09 8.25
C GLY A 91 10.63 12.58 6.84
N LYS A 92 11.84 12.28 6.35
CA LYS A 92 12.26 12.67 5.01
C LYS A 92 11.50 11.83 3.98
N THR A 93 10.82 12.50 3.06
CA THR A 93 10.06 11.86 2.00
C THR A 93 10.85 11.77 0.70
N HIS A 94 10.71 10.63 0.03
CA HIS A 94 11.16 10.37 -1.32
C HIS A 94 9.95 9.93 -2.13
N ILE A 95 9.57 10.73 -3.12
CA ILE A 95 8.42 10.43 -3.98
C ILE A 95 8.93 10.41 -5.42
N VAL A 96 8.72 9.30 -6.09
CA VAL A 96 9.01 9.15 -7.51
C VAL A 96 7.88 9.82 -8.28
N HIS A 97 8.19 10.76 -9.17
CA HIS A 97 7.18 11.38 -10.01
C HIS A 97 7.47 11.09 -11.47
N LEU A 98 6.42 10.81 -12.24
CA LEU A 98 6.48 10.98 -13.68
C LEU A 98 6.50 12.48 -14.01
N PRO A 99 7.15 12.90 -15.11
CA PRO A 99 6.96 14.24 -15.62
C PRO A 99 5.47 14.54 -15.86
N ASP A 100 4.99 15.71 -15.45
CA ASP A 100 3.55 16.05 -15.48
C ASP A 100 2.89 15.85 -16.85
N ALA A 101 3.62 16.16 -17.93
CA ALA A 101 3.12 15.94 -19.29
C ALA A 101 2.86 14.46 -19.55
N ILE A 102 3.79 13.58 -19.19
CA ILE A 102 3.67 12.14 -19.36
C ILE A 102 2.52 11.59 -18.50
N ALA A 103 2.44 12.00 -17.23
CA ALA A 103 1.37 11.56 -16.33
C ALA A 103 -0.02 11.96 -16.85
N ARG A 104 -0.17 13.19 -17.36
CA ARG A 104 -1.42 13.67 -17.98
C ARG A 104 -1.77 12.88 -19.23
N ASP A 105 -0.82 12.66 -20.12
CA ASP A 105 -1.06 11.98 -21.39
C ASP A 105 -1.48 10.52 -21.16
N ILE A 106 -0.79 9.80 -20.27
CA ILE A 106 -1.16 8.43 -19.89
C ILE A 106 -2.55 8.41 -19.26
N SER A 107 -2.83 9.33 -18.33
CA SER A 107 -4.14 9.43 -17.68
C SER A 107 -5.26 9.62 -18.70
N VAL A 108 -5.14 10.55 -19.65
CA VAL A 108 -6.15 10.79 -20.69
C VAL A 108 -6.36 9.56 -21.56
N GLN A 109 -5.28 8.90 -21.96
CA GLN A 109 -5.35 7.69 -22.78
C GLN A 109 -6.05 6.55 -22.03
N LEU A 110 -5.64 6.26 -20.79
CA LEU A 110 -6.24 5.19 -19.99
C LEU A 110 -7.71 5.47 -19.66
N HIS A 111 -8.10 6.71 -19.33
CA HIS A 111 -9.51 7.07 -19.12
C HIS A 111 -10.35 6.84 -20.38
N THR A 112 -9.80 7.17 -21.56
CA THR A 112 -10.48 6.97 -22.84
C THR A 112 -10.70 5.49 -23.16
N VAL A 113 -9.72 4.64 -22.83
CA VAL A 113 -9.82 3.19 -23.03
C VAL A 113 -10.76 2.56 -22.00
N ILE A 114 -10.63 2.92 -20.72
CA ILE A 114 -11.44 2.36 -19.62
C ILE A 114 -12.93 2.68 -19.77
N ALA A 115 -13.29 3.82 -20.37
CA ALA A 115 -14.67 4.16 -20.68
C ALA A 115 -15.39 3.13 -21.58
N GLN A 116 -14.65 2.26 -22.27
CA GLN A 116 -15.19 1.19 -23.12
C GLN A 116 -15.56 -0.08 -22.32
N TYR A 117 -15.20 -0.16 -21.05
CA TYR A 117 -15.38 -1.34 -20.18
C TYR A 117 -16.24 -0.99 -18.95
N PRO A 118 -17.58 -1.04 -19.06
CA PRO A 118 -18.47 -0.73 -17.94
C PRO A 118 -18.16 -1.59 -16.70
N GLY A 119 -17.99 -0.94 -15.55
CA GLY A 119 -17.64 -1.58 -14.28
C GLY A 119 -16.14 -1.75 -14.04
N ALA A 120 -15.28 -1.36 -14.99
CA ALA A 120 -13.86 -1.16 -14.73
C ALA A 120 -13.60 0.27 -14.23
N GLU A 121 -12.61 0.43 -13.36
CA GLU A 121 -12.23 1.73 -12.79
C GLU A 121 -10.73 1.98 -12.96
N LEU A 122 -10.35 3.23 -13.20
CA LEU A 122 -8.97 3.68 -13.25
C LEU A 122 -8.66 4.48 -12.00
N GLU A 123 -7.59 4.12 -11.31
CA GLU A 123 -7.07 4.86 -10.17
C GLU A 123 -5.66 5.38 -10.49
N ALA A 124 -5.50 6.70 -10.55
CA ALA A 124 -4.21 7.34 -10.77
C ALA A 124 -3.51 7.64 -9.43
N LYS A 125 -2.35 7.04 -9.21
CA LYS A 125 -1.54 7.16 -7.98
C LYS A 125 -0.25 7.96 -8.23
N GLY A 126 -0.37 9.08 -8.92
CA GLY A 126 0.76 9.95 -9.26
C GLY A 126 1.68 9.35 -10.33
N MET A 127 2.56 8.43 -9.95
CA MET A 127 3.51 7.77 -10.86
C MET A 127 3.06 6.38 -11.33
N ALA A 128 2.01 5.84 -10.72
CA ALA A 128 1.42 4.55 -11.08
C ALA A 128 -0.06 4.71 -11.42
N PHE A 129 -0.59 3.76 -12.19
CA PHE A 129 -1.99 3.68 -12.57
C PHE A 129 -2.48 2.27 -12.29
N ALA A 130 -3.58 2.13 -11.55
CA ALA A 130 -4.21 0.84 -11.27
C ALA A 130 -5.50 0.71 -12.07
N LEU A 131 -5.63 -0.41 -12.78
CA LEU A 131 -6.83 -0.79 -13.52
C LEU A 131 -7.61 -1.80 -12.68
N HIS A 132 -8.72 -1.36 -12.11
CA HIS A 132 -9.57 -2.21 -11.27
C HIS A 132 -10.67 -2.85 -12.12
N TYR A 133 -10.74 -4.18 -12.11
CA TYR A 133 -11.74 -4.93 -12.87
C TYR A 133 -12.54 -5.91 -12.01
N ARG A 134 -12.46 -5.77 -10.68
CA ARG A 134 -13.18 -6.66 -9.74
C ARG A 134 -14.70 -6.63 -9.96
N GLN A 135 -15.26 -5.50 -10.36
CA GLN A 135 -16.68 -5.35 -10.68
C GLN A 135 -17.03 -5.68 -12.13
N ALA A 136 -16.03 -5.93 -12.98
CA ALA A 136 -16.19 -6.31 -14.37
C ALA A 136 -15.20 -7.42 -14.78
N PRO A 137 -15.24 -8.59 -14.12
CA PRO A 137 -14.29 -9.68 -14.36
C PRO A 137 -14.32 -10.18 -15.81
N GLN A 138 -15.44 -10.02 -16.52
CA GLN A 138 -15.54 -10.34 -17.95
C GLN A 138 -14.61 -9.52 -18.87
N HIS A 139 -14.02 -8.42 -18.36
CA HIS A 139 -13.10 -7.57 -19.10
C HIS A 139 -11.62 -7.79 -18.73
N GLU A 140 -11.32 -8.73 -17.83
CA GLU A 140 -9.96 -9.02 -17.34
C GLU A 140 -8.96 -9.21 -18.48
N ASP A 141 -9.22 -10.14 -19.42
CA ASP A 141 -8.30 -10.43 -20.52
C ASP A 141 -7.98 -9.18 -21.35
N ALA A 142 -8.97 -8.34 -21.63
CA ALA A 142 -8.76 -7.12 -22.40
C ALA A 142 -7.94 -6.09 -21.60
N LEU A 143 -8.23 -5.92 -20.31
CA LEU A 143 -7.55 -4.94 -19.47
C LEU A 143 -6.10 -5.34 -19.18
N MET A 144 -5.81 -6.64 -19.05
CA MET A 144 -4.46 -7.15 -18.88
C MET A 144 -3.56 -6.91 -20.09
N THR A 145 -4.11 -6.65 -21.29
CA THR A 145 -3.31 -6.24 -22.46
C THR A 145 -2.84 -4.78 -22.42
N LEU A 146 -3.41 -3.97 -21.51
CA LEU A 146 -3.06 -2.57 -21.31
C LEU A 146 -1.99 -2.35 -20.22
N ALA A 147 -1.73 -3.39 -19.40
CA ALA A 147 -0.79 -3.39 -18.28
C ALA A 147 0.56 -4.01 -18.68
#